data_AF-A0A3M7BF01-F1
#
_entry.id   AF-A0A3M7BF01-F1
#
_cell.length_a   1.000
_cell.length_b   1.000
_cell.length_c   1.000
_cell.angle_alpha   90.00
_cell.angle_beta   90.00
_cell.angle_gamma   90.00
#
_symmetry.space_group_name_H-M   'P 1'
#
loop_
_entity.id
_entity.type
_entity.pdbx_description
1 polymer ?
#
loop_
_entity_poly.entity_id
_entity_poly.type
_entity_poly.pdbx_seq_one_letter_code
_entity_poly.pdbx_strand_id
1 'polypeptide(L)'
;MDVSGRPAERERMSMIILTATCVLTWTGGRLLGASSGSWSGLKDNVADLPSQVNVPKTRRTYCKGKDCKKHTQHKVTQYKAGKASLFAQGKRRYDRKQSGYGGQTKPVFHKKAKTTKKVVLRLECTSCKTKA
;
A
#
# COMPACT_ATOMS: atom_id res chain seq x y z
N MET A 1 -0.70 -44.31 -19.21
CA MET A 1 -1.40 -43.97 -17.96
C MET A 1 -1.62 -42.45 -17.96
N ASP A 2 -2.18 -41.83 -18.98
CA ASP A 2 -3.60 -41.85 -19.38
C ASP A 2 -4.58 -42.36 -18.31
N VAL A 3 -5.41 -41.45 -17.78
CA VAL A 3 -6.84 -41.32 -18.10
C VAL A 3 -7.57 -40.52 -17.01
N SER A 4 -8.13 -39.38 -17.43
CA SER A 4 -9.35 -38.68 -16.94
C SER A 4 -9.50 -38.37 -15.43
N GLY A 5 -9.72 -37.12 -15.04
CA GLY A 5 -11.05 -36.48 -15.12
C GLY A 5 -11.55 -36.22 -13.70
N ARG A 6 -12.04 -35.03 -13.36
CA ARG A 6 -13.45 -34.71 -13.56
C ARG A 6 -13.77 -33.20 -13.38
N PRO A 7 -14.96 -32.77 -13.84
CA PRO A 7 -15.29 -31.44 -14.35
C PRO A 7 -16.22 -30.65 -13.41
N ALA A 8 -16.46 -29.37 -13.74
CA ALA A 8 -17.74 -28.64 -13.63
C ALA A 8 -17.45 -27.16 -13.99
N GLU A 9 -17.88 -26.64 -15.14
CA GLU A 9 -19.25 -26.13 -15.40
C GLU A 9 -19.49 -24.79 -14.66
N ARG A 10 -19.40 -23.65 -15.37
CA ARG A 10 -20.55 -22.83 -15.86
C ARG A 10 -21.24 -22.17 -14.66
N GLU A 11 -21.24 -20.85 -14.50
CA GLU A 11 -22.08 -19.88 -15.21
C GLU A 11 -21.47 -18.47 -15.11
N ARG A 12 -21.30 -17.74 -16.21
CA ARG A 12 -22.22 -16.66 -16.65
C ARG A 12 -22.74 -15.76 -15.51
N MET A 13 -22.05 -14.65 -15.28
CA MET A 13 -22.64 -13.38 -14.83
C MET A 13 -21.71 -12.26 -15.34
N SER A 14 -21.91 -11.88 -16.60
CA SER A 14 -22.73 -10.73 -16.99
C SER A 14 -21.97 -9.42 -16.78
N MET A 15 -21.60 -8.83 -17.92
CA MET A 15 -21.29 -7.42 -18.07
C MET A 15 -22.23 -6.56 -17.23
N ILE A 16 -21.67 -5.72 -16.37
CA ILE A 16 -22.27 -4.41 -16.11
C ILE A 16 -21.22 -3.38 -16.51
N ILE A 17 -21.25 -3.08 -17.80
CA ILE A 17 -20.96 -1.74 -18.30
C ILE A 17 -22.04 -0.85 -17.68
N LEU A 18 -21.69 -0.04 -16.69
CA LEU A 18 -22.35 1.24 -16.48
C LEU A 18 -21.28 2.29 -16.70
N THR A 19 -21.25 2.72 -17.95
CA THR A 19 -20.75 4.01 -18.41
C THR A 19 -21.11 5.08 -17.39
N ALA A 20 -20.13 5.53 -16.60
CA ALA A 20 -20.21 6.84 -15.97
C ALA A 20 -20.10 7.87 -17.10
N THR A 21 -21.26 8.25 -17.62
CA THR A 21 -21.45 9.38 -18.52
C THR A 21 -20.86 10.62 -17.86
N CYS A 22 -19.70 11.00 -18.37
CA CYS A 22 -19.08 12.29 -18.18
C CYS A 22 -20.04 13.36 -18.72
N VAL A 23 -20.84 13.97 -17.84
CA VAL A 23 -21.56 15.21 -18.18
C VAL A 23 -20.61 16.38 -17.90
N LEU A 24 -19.75 16.65 -18.88
CA LEU A 24 -19.08 17.93 -19.04
C LEU A 24 -20.14 18.95 -19.47
N THR A 25 -20.78 19.64 -18.51
CA THR A 25 -21.45 20.91 -18.82
C THR A 25 -20.42 22.03 -18.74
N TRP A 26 -19.98 22.45 -19.92
CA TRP A 26 -19.15 23.63 -20.14
C TRP A 26 -20.07 24.85 -20.15
N THR A 27 -20.22 25.52 -19.00
CA THR A 27 -20.82 26.85 -18.93
C THR A 27 -19.81 27.83 -18.39
N GLY A 28 -19.34 28.71 -19.27
CA GLY A 28 -19.14 30.12 -18.95
C GLY A 28 -17.88 30.47 -18.15
N GLY A 29 -16.96 31.15 -18.82
CA GLY A 29 -15.76 31.70 -18.22
C GLY A 29 -16.05 32.75 -17.14
N ARG A 30 -15.48 32.52 -15.96
CA ARG A 30 -15.02 33.56 -15.05
C ARG A 30 -14.08 32.92 -14.03
N LEU A 31 -12.77 33.13 -14.18
CA LEU A 31 -11.82 32.80 -13.12
C LEU A 31 -11.84 33.93 -12.10
N LEU A 32 -12.78 33.84 -11.14
CA LEU A 32 -12.67 34.54 -9.88
C LEU A 32 -11.65 33.77 -9.03
N GLY A 33 -10.63 34.48 -8.55
CA GLY A 33 -9.62 33.93 -7.66
C GLY A 33 -10.25 33.36 -6.39
N ALA A 34 -9.90 32.10 -6.08
CA ALA A 34 -10.15 31.50 -4.78
C ALA A 34 -8.89 31.69 -3.94
N SER A 35 -8.96 32.66 -3.04
CA SER A 35 -8.14 32.73 -1.85
C SER A 35 -8.47 31.59 -0.89
N SER A 36 -7.49 31.28 -0.04
CA SER A 36 -7.60 30.50 1.20
C SER A 36 -7.80 28.98 1.06
N GLY A 37 -6.85 28.25 1.64
CA GLY A 37 -6.96 26.81 1.81
C GLY A 37 -5.62 26.14 2.07
N SER A 38 -4.90 26.58 3.12
CA SER A 38 -3.89 25.71 3.74
C SER A 38 -4.62 24.47 4.25
N TRP A 39 -4.57 23.37 3.51
CA TRP A 39 -4.97 22.04 3.99
C TRP A 39 -3.86 21.50 4.91
N SER A 40 -3.58 22.23 5.98
CA SER A 40 -2.79 21.75 7.11
C SER A 40 -3.76 21.07 8.07
N GLY A 41 -4.08 19.80 7.83
CA GLY A 41 -4.89 19.06 8.80
C GLY A 41 -5.74 17.92 8.25
N LEU A 42 -5.14 16.95 7.57
CA LEU A 42 -5.66 15.59 7.65
C LEU A 42 -4.55 14.72 8.24
N LYS A 43 -4.49 14.71 9.57
CA LYS A 43 -3.80 13.65 10.30
C LYS A 43 -4.63 12.41 10.07
N ASP A 44 -4.31 11.69 9.01
CA ASP A 44 -4.85 10.37 8.78
C ASP A 44 -4.40 9.47 9.96
N ASN A 45 -5.23 9.41 11.00
CA ASN A 45 -5.31 8.23 11.85
C ASN A 45 -5.83 7.11 10.95
N VAL A 46 -4.97 6.58 10.07
CA VAL A 46 -5.29 5.41 9.25
C VAL A 46 -5.28 4.19 10.17
N ALA A 47 -6.37 4.03 10.93
CA ALA A 47 -6.82 2.74 11.40
C ALA A 47 -7.00 1.85 10.15
N ASP A 48 -6.02 0.97 9.99
CA ASP A 48 -6.13 -0.43 9.58
C ASP A 48 -6.99 -0.83 8.36
N LEU A 49 -6.29 -1.41 7.38
CA LEU A 49 -6.82 -2.27 6.32
C LEU A 49 -7.45 -3.56 6.92
N PRO A 50 -8.33 -4.27 6.17
CA PRO A 50 -9.48 -5.00 6.73
C PRO A 50 -9.17 -6.10 7.75
N SER A 51 -10.06 -6.11 8.72
CA SER A 51 -10.23 -6.89 9.93
C SER A 51 -10.63 -8.35 9.70
N GLN A 52 -9.70 -9.27 9.97
CA GLN A 52 -10.08 -10.65 10.36
C GLN A 52 -9.13 -11.31 11.36
N VAL A 53 -8.05 -10.62 11.76
CA VAL A 53 -7.12 -11.09 12.78
C VAL A 53 -6.97 -10.03 13.88
N ASN A 54 -7.34 -10.40 15.11
CA ASN A 54 -7.20 -9.52 16.28
C ASN A 54 -5.77 -9.63 16.81
N VAL A 55 -5.02 -8.53 16.78
CA VAL A 55 -3.67 -8.44 17.31
C VAL A 55 -3.66 -7.43 18.47
N PRO A 56 -3.09 -7.76 19.64
CA PRO A 56 -3.07 -6.84 20.76
C PRO A 56 -2.22 -5.61 20.44
N LYS A 57 -2.71 -4.43 20.84
CA LYS A 57 -2.01 -3.13 20.65
C LYS A 57 -0.69 -3.06 21.43
N THR A 58 -0.55 -3.88 22.47
CA THR A 58 0.63 -3.96 23.31
C THR A 58 1.04 -5.43 23.50
N ARG A 59 2.34 -5.72 23.39
CA ARG A 59 2.88 -7.08 23.61
C ARG A 59 4.15 -7.02 24.46
N ARG A 60 4.31 -7.94 25.41
CA ARG A 60 5.58 -8.12 26.14
C ARG A 60 6.49 -9.05 25.36
N THR A 61 7.63 -8.53 24.89
CA THR A 61 8.63 -9.28 24.11
C THR A 61 10.04 -8.88 24.52
N TYR A 62 11.02 -9.71 24.19
CA TYR A 62 12.41 -9.40 24.43
C TYR A 62 12.85 -8.17 23.62
N CYS A 63 13.41 -7.17 24.29
CA CYS A 63 13.97 -6.00 23.64
C CYS A 63 15.47 -6.18 23.40
N LYS A 64 15.90 -6.04 22.13
CA LYS A 64 17.32 -6.09 21.73
C LYS A 64 18.09 -4.79 22.00
N GLY A 65 17.43 -3.78 22.57
CA GLY A 65 18.07 -2.51 22.93
C GLY A 65 19.19 -2.74 23.93
N LYS A 66 20.32 -2.04 23.76
CA LYS A 66 21.52 -2.18 24.60
C LYS A 66 21.20 -1.98 26.09
N ASP A 67 20.28 -1.06 26.38
CA ASP A 67 19.90 -0.66 27.74
C ASP A 67 18.80 -1.55 28.35
N CYS A 68 18.04 -2.26 27.51
CA CYS A 68 16.90 -3.03 27.97
C CYS A 68 17.27 -4.49 28.22
N LYS A 69 17.79 -5.21 27.21
CA LYS A 69 18.13 -6.65 27.24
C LYS A 69 17.18 -7.51 28.10
N LYS A 70 15.89 -7.16 28.13
CA LYS A 70 14.86 -7.74 28.99
C LYS A 70 13.51 -7.69 28.28
N HIS A 71 12.56 -8.44 28.81
CA HIS A 71 11.18 -8.40 28.31
C HIS A 71 10.50 -7.12 28.78
N THR A 72 10.16 -6.26 27.84
CA THR A 72 9.49 -4.98 28.10
C THR A 72 8.18 -4.91 27.32
N GLN A 73 7.34 -3.96 27.69
CA GLN A 73 6.12 -3.67 26.94
C GLN A 73 6.49 -2.99 25.61
N HIS A 74 5.98 -3.54 24.51
CA HIS A 74 6.13 -2.96 23.17
C HIS A 74 4.77 -2.48 22.65
N LYS A 75 4.76 -1.31 22.00
CA LYS A 75 3.64 -0.83 21.20
C LYS A 75 3.69 -1.50 19.84
N VAL A 76 2.59 -2.14 19.45
CA VAL A 76 2.46 -2.86 18.19
C VAL A 76 1.80 -1.94 17.18
N THR A 77 2.45 -1.72 16.04
CA THR A 77 1.88 -0.95 14.93
C THR A 77 2.03 -1.73 13.63
N GLN A 78 1.15 -1.50 12.67
CA GLN A 78 1.28 -2.11 11.35
C GLN A 78 2.37 -1.41 10.54
N TYR A 79 3.24 -2.19 9.89
CA TYR A 79 4.16 -1.66 8.90
C TYR A 79 3.38 -1.15 7.69
N LYS A 80 3.60 0.11 7.33
CA LYS A 80 3.22 0.67 6.04
C LYS A 80 4.49 1.03 5.26
N ALA A 81 4.47 0.71 3.96
CA ALA A 81 5.54 1.09 3.05
C ALA A 81 5.54 2.62 2.91
N GLY A 82 6.72 3.24 3.01
CA GLY A 82 6.87 4.67 2.79
C GLY A 82 6.80 5.04 1.31
N LYS A 83 6.79 6.35 1.03
CA LYS A 83 6.92 6.87 -0.34
C LYS A 83 8.25 6.43 -0.95
N ALA A 84 8.22 5.98 -2.20
CA ALA A 84 9.45 5.63 -2.92
C ALA A 84 10.30 6.88 -3.16
N SER A 85 11.59 6.80 -2.85
CA SER A 85 12.55 7.90 -3.08
C SER A 85 12.98 7.95 -4.55
N LEU A 86 12.97 9.16 -5.13
CA LEU A 86 13.39 9.41 -6.52
C LEU A 86 14.91 9.32 -6.71
N PHE A 87 15.68 9.66 -5.68
CA PHE A 87 17.14 9.73 -5.75
C PHE A 87 17.81 8.37 -5.52
N ALA A 88 17.04 7.33 -5.19
CA ALA A 88 17.54 5.97 -5.08
C ALA A 88 18.25 5.54 -6.37
N GLN A 89 19.39 4.86 -6.24
CA GLN A 89 20.23 4.47 -7.38
C GLN A 89 19.44 3.69 -8.46
N GLY A 90 18.55 2.78 -8.04
CA GLY A 90 17.70 2.01 -8.95
C GLY A 90 16.72 2.87 -9.75
N LYS A 91 16.12 3.88 -9.10
CA LYS A 91 15.19 4.81 -9.76
C LYS A 91 15.92 5.73 -10.73
N ARG A 92 17.06 6.33 -10.33
CA ARG A 92 17.93 7.12 -11.22
C ARG A 92 18.36 6.34 -12.46
N ARG A 93 18.74 5.07 -12.30
CA ARG A 93 19.09 4.18 -13.42
C ARG A 93 17.88 3.89 -14.31
N TYR A 94 16.71 3.64 -13.72
CA TYR A 94 15.49 3.37 -14.48
C TYR A 94 15.04 4.58 -15.30
N ASP A 95 15.07 5.79 -14.73
CA ASP A 95 14.66 7.01 -15.42
C ASP A 95 15.59 7.35 -16.59
N ARG A 96 16.91 7.19 -16.39
CA ARG A 96 17.89 7.32 -17.47
C ARG A 96 17.76 6.23 -18.55
N LYS A 97 17.32 5.02 -18.18
CA LYS A 97 17.05 3.96 -19.16
C LYS A 97 15.75 4.25 -19.93
N GLN A 98 14.80 4.90 -19.29
CA GLN A 98 13.47 5.15 -19.84
C GLN A 98 13.40 6.39 -20.73
N SER A 99 14.37 7.30 -20.65
CA SER A 99 14.46 8.49 -21.51
C SER A 99 14.80 8.13 -22.96
N GLY A 100 14.15 8.82 -23.91
CA GLY A 100 14.36 8.62 -25.35
C GLY A 100 13.20 7.86 -26.02
N TYR A 101 13.43 7.42 -27.25
CA TYR A 101 12.49 6.57 -27.99
C TYR A 101 12.76 5.09 -27.70
N GLY A 102 11.74 4.24 -27.81
CA GLY A 102 11.87 2.80 -27.58
C GLY A 102 10.89 2.20 -26.55
N GLY A 103 9.91 2.98 -26.07
CA GLY A 103 8.82 2.47 -25.24
C GLY A 103 9.27 2.03 -23.84
N GLN A 104 8.57 1.04 -23.27
CA GLN A 104 8.79 0.59 -21.89
C GLN A 104 10.00 -0.34 -21.77
N THR A 105 11.01 0.03 -20.96
CA THR A 105 12.33 -0.64 -20.96
C THR A 105 12.52 -1.74 -19.90
N LYS A 106 11.52 -1.92 -19.01
CA LYS A 106 11.48 -2.97 -17.98
C LYS A 106 10.10 -3.63 -17.95
N PRO A 107 10.02 -4.95 -17.71
CA PRO A 107 8.76 -5.66 -17.72
C PRO A 107 7.85 -5.21 -16.58
N VAL A 108 6.58 -4.95 -16.90
CA VAL A 108 5.53 -4.71 -15.91
C VAL A 108 4.91 -6.06 -15.54
N PHE A 109 4.80 -6.32 -14.24
CA PHE A 109 4.24 -7.57 -13.76
C PHE A 109 2.70 -7.49 -13.67
N HIS A 110 2.01 -8.19 -14.58
CA HIS A 110 0.55 -8.13 -14.72
C HIS A 110 -0.19 -9.23 -13.96
N LYS A 111 0.31 -10.47 -13.98
CA LYS A 111 -0.39 -11.65 -13.47
C LYS A 111 -0.12 -11.88 -11.98
N LYS A 112 -0.81 -11.13 -11.11
CA LYS A 112 -0.72 -11.31 -9.66
C LYS A 112 -1.60 -12.49 -9.22
N ALA A 113 -0.96 -13.58 -8.79
CA ALA A 113 -1.67 -14.75 -8.26
C ALA A 113 -2.02 -14.65 -6.76
N LYS A 114 -1.29 -13.82 -6.00
CA LYS A 114 -1.48 -13.71 -4.55
C LYS A 114 -2.55 -12.67 -4.22
N THR A 115 -3.58 -13.09 -3.49
CA THR A 115 -4.71 -12.27 -3.05
C THR A 115 -4.38 -11.45 -1.80
N THR A 116 -3.54 -11.98 -0.91
CA THR A 116 -3.16 -11.35 0.36
C THR A 116 -1.66 -11.06 0.45
N LYS A 117 -1.30 -10.11 1.33
CA LYS A 117 0.10 -9.77 1.66
C LYS A 117 0.38 -10.19 3.10
N LYS A 118 1.63 -10.53 3.40
CA LYS A 118 2.05 -10.81 4.79
C LYS A 118 1.98 -9.52 5.61
N VAL A 119 1.30 -9.55 6.74
CA VAL A 119 1.25 -8.44 7.68
C VAL A 119 2.57 -8.41 8.45
N VAL A 120 3.31 -7.31 8.32
CA VAL A 120 4.53 -7.06 9.11
C VAL A 120 4.16 -6.08 10.21
N LEU A 121 4.48 -6.44 11.46
CA LEU A 121 4.27 -5.60 12.63
C LEU A 121 5.60 -4.91 12.98
N ARG A 122 5.53 -3.65 13.38
CA ARG A 122 6.64 -2.91 13.97
C ARG A 122 6.43 -2.86 15.48
N LEU A 123 7.45 -3.29 16.23
CA LEU A 123 7.42 -3.31 17.69
C LEU A 123 8.29 -2.17 18.23
N GLU A 124 7.67 -1.20 18.89
CA GLU A 124 8.37 -0.09 19.53
C GLU A 124 8.43 -0.29 21.04
N CYS A 125 9.63 -0.36 21.61
CA CYS A 125 9.81 -0.50 23.05
C CYS A 125 9.44 0.80 23.78
N THR A 126 8.70 0.71 24.89
CA THR A 126 8.29 1.90 25.66
C THR A 126 9.45 2.62 26.35
N SER A 127 10.50 1.90 26.76
CA SER A 127 11.63 2.46 27.52
C SER A 127 12.74 3.01 26.62
N CYS A 128 13.22 2.22 25.65
CA CYS A 128 14.35 2.61 24.80
C CYS A 128 13.96 3.15 23.42
N LYS A 129 12.66 3.14 23.07
CA LYS A 129 12.12 3.60 21.77
C LYS A 129 12.74 2.94 20.54
N THR A 130 13.56 1.90 20.74
CA THR A 130 14.13 1.11 19.66
C THR A 130 13.02 0.31 19.00
N LYS A 131 13.10 0.24 17.67
CA LYS A 131 12.14 -0.50 16.84
C LYS A 131 12.79 -1.83 16.47
N ALA A 132 12.09 -2.91 16.76
CA ALA A 132 12.43 -4.26 16.32
C ALA A 132 11.63 -4.65 15.07
#